data_AF-A0A9W9UET3-F1
#
_entry.id   AF-A0A9W9UET3-F1
#
_cell.length_a   1.000
_cell.length_b   1.000
_cell.length_c   1.000
_cell.angle_alpha   90.00
_cell.angle_beta   90.00
_cell.angle_gamma   90.00
#
_symmetry.space_group_name_H-M   'P 1'
#
loop_
_entity.id
_entity.type
_entity.pdbx_description
1 polymer ?
#
loop_
_entity_poly.entity_id
_entity_poly.type
_entity_poly.pdbx_seq_one_letter_code
_entity_poly.pdbx_strand_id
1 'polypeptide(L)'
;MEKVNQTVSDALETHHSIRILGDLPTEKLNPEDYLASTRELISSLVDSWKEQANLQLLAVEVWARHTYFALDFNNDEYNYDNAHTQVIVIPVYLLRLSGRSHTWTILRHKAQDSSLARRIADLHDGNGQDPTSFLEDHIKGVIHYAPRSRKIPVVTSENHA
;
A
#
# COMPACT_ATOMS: atom_id res chain seq x y z
N MET A 1 -10.90 6.86 17.36
CA MET A 1 -9.78 7.32 16.51
C MET A 1 -8.63 7.91 17.32
N GLU A 2 -8.90 8.58 18.44
CA GLU A 2 -7.88 9.18 19.33
C GLU A 2 -6.64 8.30 19.63
N LYS A 3 -6.83 7.08 20.14
CA LYS A 3 -5.70 6.16 20.40
C LYS A 3 -4.87 5.83 19.16
N VAL A 4 -5.53 5.76 17.99
CA VAL A 4 -4.84 5.54 16.72
C VAL A 4 -3.96 6.73 16.39
N ASN A 5 -4.52 7.94 16.45
CA ASN A 5 -3.78 9.17 16.20
C ASN A 5 -2.62 9.33 17.19
N GLN A 6 -2.80 9.07 18.49
CA GLN A 6 -1.68 9.13 19.44
C GLN A 6 -0.54 8.18 19.04
N THR A 7 -0.87 6.93 18.67
CA THR A 7 0.15 5.95 18.26
C THR A 7 0.87 6.38 16.99
N VAL A 8 0.16 7.00 16.04
CA VAL A 8 0.77 7.56 14.82
C VAL A 8 1.70 8.73 15.16
N SER A 9 1.28 9.62 16.07
CA SER A 9 2.11 10.73 16.56
C SER A 9 3.41 10.22 17.17
N ASP A 10 3.32 9.31 18.15
CA ASP A 10 4.48 8.73 18.83
C ASP A 10 5.44 8.05 17.83
N ALA A 11 4.87 7.40 16.80
CA ALA A 11 5.63 6.73 15.77
C ALA A 11 6.37 7.71 14.85
N LEU A 12 5.73 8.81 14.45
CA LEU A 12 6.33 9.85 13.62
C LEU A 12 7.40 10.65 14.38
N GLU A 13 7.21 10.89 15.67
CA GLU A 13 8.25 11.47 16.55
C GLU A 13 9.49 10.57 16.63
N THR A 14 9.31 9.25 16.58
CA THR A 14 10.40 8.27 16.69
C THR A 14 11.11 8.01 15.36
N HIS A 15 10.37 7.94 14.24
CA HIS A 15 10.86 7.38 12.99
C HIS A 15 10.82 8.33 11.80
N HIS A 16 10.22 9.52 11.93
CA HIS A 16 9.88 10.47 10.85
C HIS A 16 8.93 9.90 9.78
N SER A 17 9.21 8.71 9.25
CA SER A 17 8.47 8.03 8.20
C SER A 17 7.94 6.69 8.72
N ILE A 18 6.67 6.40 8.44
CA ILE A 18 6.05 5.12 8.77
C ILE A 18 5.14 4.66 7.65
N ARG A 19 4.84 3.36 7.64
CA ARG A 19 3.83 2.77 6.75
C ARG A 19 2.70 2.16 7.57
N ILE A 20 1.47 2.55 7.28
CA ILE A 20 0.29 1.87 7.78
C ILE A 20 -0.04 0.70 6.85
N LEU A 21 -0.01 -0.51 7.41
CA LEU A 21 -0.66 -1.66 6.81
C LEU A 21 -2.09 -1.72 7.34
N GLY A 22 -3.06 -1.39 6.50
CA GLY A 22 -4.47 -1.51 6.82
C GLY A 22 -4.97 -2.95 6.70
N ASP A 23 -5.85 -3.37 7.60
CA ASP A 23 -6.60 -4.64 7.55
C ASP A 23 -8.08 -4.33 7.79
N LEU A 24 -8.86 -4.42 6.71
CA LEU A 24 -10.28 -4.06 6.64
C LEU A 24 -11.10 -5.32 6.35
N PRO A 25 -12.27 -5.51 6.98
CA PRO A 25 -13.20 -6.54 6.54
C PRO A 25 -13.76 -6.16 5.16
N THR A 26 -13.59 -7.01 4.16
CA THR A 26 -13.99 -6.72 2.77
C THR A 26 -15.48 -6.45 2.62
N GLU A 27 -16.30 -7.07 3.46
CA GLU A 27 -17.76 -6.84 3.54
C GLU A 27 -18.15 -5.39 3.88
N LYS A 28 -17.21 -4.56 4.37
CA LYS A 28 -17.43 -3.14 4.65
C LYS A 28 -17.15 -2.24 3.44
N LEU A 29 -16.64 -2.79 2.35
CA LEU A 29 -16.26 -2.05 1.16
C LEU A 29 -17.29 -2.25 0.04
N ASN A 30 -17.33 -1.29 -0.88
CA ASN A 30 -18.18 -1.36 -2.06
C ASN A 30 -17.51 -2.24 -3.12
N PRO A 31 -18.10 -3.38 -3.52
CA PRO A 31 -17.52 -4.26 -4.53
C PRO A 31 -17.46 -3.66 -5.94
N GLU A 32 -18.23 -2.59 -6.20
CA GLU A 32 -18.18 -1.85 -7.46
C GLU A 32 -16.99 -0.89 -7.54
N ASP A 33 -16.47 -0.46 -6.38
CA ASP A 33 -15.29 0.41 -6.30
C ASP A 33 -14.59 0.27 -4.94
N TYR A 34 -13.71 -0.74 -4.86
CA TYR A 34 -12.93 -1.01 -3.65
C TYR A 34 -11.98 0.13 -3.30
N LEU A 35 -11.48 0.85 -4.29
CA LEU A 35 -10.50 1.90 -4.07
C LEU A 35 -11.16 3.14 -3.47
N ALA A 36 -12.29 3.59 -4.04
CA ALA A 36 -13.06 4.70 -3.50
C ALA A 36 -13.61 4.38 -2.11
N SER A 37 -14.19 3.19 -1.91
CA SER A 37 -14.73 2.80 -0.60
C SER A 37 -13.63 2.63 0.47
N THR A 38 -12.42 2.21 0.08
CA THR A 38 -11.27 2.21 1.00
C THR A 38 -10.90 3.62 1.42
N ARG A 39 -10.81 4.57 0.46
CA ARG A 39 -10.51 5.99 0.75
C ARG A 39 -11.56 6.62 1.67
N GLU A 40 -12.83 6.34 1.40
CA GLU A 40 -13.95 6.80 2.24
C GLU A 40 -13.82 6.26 3.67
N LEU A 41 -13.55 4.95 3.81
CA LEU A 41 -13.47 4.30 5.12
C LEU A 41 -12.30 4.81 5.98
N ILE A 42 -11.18 5.19 5.36
CA ILE A 42 -10.00 5.73 6.06
C ILE A 42 -9.97 7.27 6.10
N SER A 43 -10.98 7.95 5.57
CA SER A 43 -11.03 9.42 5.46
C SER A 43 -10.75 10.13 6.79
N SER A 44 -11.37 9.68 7.88
CA SER A 44 -11.15 10.25 9.22
C SER A 44 -9.69 10.18 9.70
N LEU A 45 -8.93 9.15 9.31
CA LEU A 45 -7.49 9.08 9.57
C LEU A 45 -6.75 10.08 8.68
N VAL A 46 -7.03 10.09 7.38
CA VAL A 46 -6.38 11.00 6.42
C VAL A 46 -6.62 12.47 6.81
N ASP A 47 -7.84 12.83 7.15
CA ASP A 47 -8.21 14.19 7.56
C ASP A 47 -7.53 14.62 8.87
N SER A 48 -7.21 13.68 9.77
CA SER A 48 -6.48 13.98 10.99
C SER A 48 -5.01 14.36 10.73
N TRP A 49 -4.45 13.94 9.59
CA TRP A 49 -3.00 13.99 9.33
C TRP A 49 -2.57 14.76 8.09
N LYS A 50 -3.47 15.05 7.15
CA LYS A 50 -3.14 15.67 5.86
C LYS A 50 -2.45 17.04 5.94
N GLU A 51 -2.64 17.78 7.03
CA GLU A 51 -2.00 19.09 7.27
C GLU A 51 -0.64 18.97 7.99
N GLN A 52 -0.30 17.79 8.52
CA GLN A 52 0.86 17.55 9.40
C GLN A 52 1.87 16.57 8.80
N ALA A 53 1.44 15.74 7.85
CA ALA A 53 2.25 14.72 7.21
C ALA A 53 1.92 14.61 5.72
N ASN A 54 2.92 14.24 4.93
CA ASN A 54 2.73 13.85 3.54
C ASN A 54 2.18 12.41 3.49
N LEU A 55 0.95 12.25 3.01
CA LEU A 55 0.24 10.98 2.98
C LEU A 55 0.18 10.41 1.57
N GLN A 56 0.54 9.14 1.41
CA GLN A 56 0.47 8.48 0.11
C GLN A 56 -0.14 7.08 0.21
N LEU A 57 -1.36 6.91 -0.32
CA LEU A 57 -1.98 5.60 -0.48
C LEU A 57 -1.34 4.89 -1.68
N LEU A 58 -0.54 3.86 -1.42
CA LEU A 58 0.22 3.15 -2.44
C LEU A 58 -0.59 2.04 -3.11
N ALA A 59 -1.32 1.25 -2.34
CA ALA A 59 -2.00 0.07 -2.85
C ALA A 59 -3.21 -0.34 -2.00
N VAL A 60 -4.14 -1.03 -2.65
CA VAL A 60 -5.26 -1.76 -2.05
C VAL A 60 -5.28 -3.17 -2.65
N GLU A 61 -5.18 -4.19 -1.80
CA GLU A 61 -5.30 -5.60 -2.18
C GLU A 61 -6.57 -6.20 -1.57
N VAL A 62 -7.48 -6.67 -2.41
CA VAL A 62 -8.80 -7.15 -2.01
C VAL A 62 -8.80 -8.68 -2.02
N TRP A 63 -9.14 -9.28 -0.89
CA TRP A 63 -9.35 -10.72 -0.75
C TRP A 63 -10.78 -11.02 -0.29
N ALA A 64 -11.20 -12.27 -0.35
CA ALA A 64 -12.60 -12.64 -0.05
C ALA A 64 -13.09 -12.19 1.35
N ARG A 65 -12.21 -12.12 2.35
CA ARG A 65 -12.57 -11.77 3.74
C ARG A 65 -11.94 -10.46 4.23
N HIS A 66 -10.76 -10.14 3.73
CA HIS A 66 -9.97 -9.01 4.19
C HIS A 66 -9.44 -8.22 3.00
N THR A 67 -9.50 -6.91 3.11
CA THR A 67 -8.87 -5.97 2.19
C THR A 67 -7.74 -5.29 2.92
N TYR A 68 -6.57 -5.28 2.31
CA TYR A 68 -5.37 -4.65 2.84
C TYR A 68 -5.07 -3.38 2.07
N PHE A 69 -4.56 -2.36 2.76
CA PHE A 69 -4.03 -1.17 2.09
C PHE A 69 -2.67 -0.78 2.66
N ALA A 70 -1.87 -0.08 1.85
CA ALA A 70 -0.62 0.52 2.29
C ALA A 70 -0.70 2.04 2.18
N LEU A 71 -0.62 2.73 3.32
CA LEU A 71 -0.61 4.18 3.41
C LEU A 71 0.69 4.65 4.04
N ASP A 72 1.49 5.37 3.29
CA ASP A 72 2.75 5.94 3.76
C ASP A 72 2.54 7.31 4.38
N PHE A 73 3.34 7.59 5.41
CA PHE A 73 3.48 8.88 6.06
C PHE A 73 4.93 9.32 5.88
N ASN A 74 5.13 10.52 5.32
CA ASN A 74 6.43 11.18 5.16
C ASN A 74 7.50 10.27 4.53
N ASN A 75 7.13 9.43 3.56
CA ASN A 75 8.10 8.59 2.86
C ASN A 75 8.77 9.41 1.75
N ASP A 76 9.66 10.32 2.14
CA ASP A 76 10.36 11.23 1.21
C ASP A 76 11.36 10.50 0.30
N GLU A 77 11.74 9.28 0.67
CA GLU A 77 12.57 8.39 -0.16
C GLU A 77 11.78 7.73 -1.29
N TYR A 78 10.44 7.74 -1.23
CA TYR A 78 9.62 7.13 -2.26
C TYR A 78 9.77 7.88 -3.59
N ASN A 79 10.24 7.15 -4.60
CA ASN A 79 10.28 7.63 -5.98
C ASN A 79 9.52 6.64 -6.88
N TYR A 80 8.42 7.11 -7.46
CA TYR A 80 7.57 6.30 -8.32
C TYR A 80 8.34 5.63 -9.45
N ASP A 81 9.30 6.31 -10.08
CA ASP A 81 10.00 5.81 -11.27
C ASP A 81 10.85 4.58 -10.95
N ASN A 82 11.40 4.50 -9.74
CA ASN A 82 12.34 3.46 -9.33
C ASN A 82 11.77 2.49 -8.27
N ALA A 83 10.55 2.73 -7.75
CA ALA A 83 9.94 1.95 -6.67
C ALA A 83 9.78 0.44 -6.95
N HIS A 84 9.79 0.02 -8.22
CA HIS A 84 9.84 -1.40 -8.62
C HIS A 84 11.20 -2.08 -8.36
N THR A 85 12.27 -1.31 -8.17
CA THR A 85 13.63 -1.81 -7.90
C THR A 85 14.16 -1.42 -6.53
N GLN A 86 13.62 -0.34 -5.95
CA GLN A 86 14.00 0.14 -4.63
C GLN A 86 13.07 -0.42 -3.56
N VAL A 87 13.61 -1.27 -2.70
CA VAL A 87 12.89 -1.79 -1.53
C VAL A 87 13.10 -0.83 -0.36
N ILE A 88 12.17 0.11 -0.18
CA ILE A 88 12.21 1.09 0.91
C ILE A 88 11.59 0.47 2.17
N VAL A 89 12.43 0.16 3.14
CA VAL A 89 12.04 -0.46 4.41
C VAL A 89 11.84 0.62 5.48
N ILE A 90 10.59 0.96 5.76
CA ILE A 90 10.19 1.86 6.87
C ILE A 90 9.36 1.12 7.92
N PRO A 91 9.31 1.61 9.17
CA PRO A 91 8.54 0.99 10.25
C PRO A 91 7.05 0.83 9.89
N VAL A 92 6.55 -0.41 9.96
CA VAL A 92 5.15 -0.74 9.68
C VAL A 92 4.30 -0.75 10.94
N TYR A 93 3.13 -0.12 10.89
CA TYR A 93 2.09 -0.22 11.91
C TYR A 93 0.85 -0.87 11.30
N LEU A 94 0.35 -1.92 11.91
CA LEU A 94 -0.87 -2.61 11.49
C LEU A 94 -2.08 -1.86 12.06
N LEU A 95 -2.89 -1.27 11.19
CA LEU A 95 -4.16 -0.65 11.52
C LEU A 95 -5.30 -1.59 11.12
N ARG A 96 -5.97 -2.18 12.10
CA ARG A 96 -7.06 -3.14 11.89
C ARG A 96 -8.40 -2.55 12.29
N LEU A 97 -9.39 -2.67 11.39
CA LEU A 97 -10.80 -2.44 11.69
C LEU A 97 -11.48 -3.76 12.08
N SER A 98 -12.04 -3.83 13.28
CA SER A 98 -12.85 -4.96 13.69
C SER A 98 -14.20 -4.96 12.96
N GLY A 99 -14.52 -6.03 12.22
CA GLY A 99 -15.82 -6.15 11.55
C GLY A 99 -17.02 -6.30 12.49
N ARG A 100 -16.78 -6.81 13.71
CA ARG A 100 -17.82 -7.04 14.73
C ARG A 100 -18.12 -5.81 15.58
N SER A 101 -17.08 -5.10 16.02
CA SER A 101 -17.20 -3.98 16.96
C SER A 101 -17.05 -2.61 16.29
N HIS A 102 -16.67 -2.57 15.01
CA HIS A 102 -16.39 -1.34 14.26
C HIS A 102 -15.33 -0.45 14.92
N THR A 103 -14.46 -1.06 15.72
CA THR A 103 -13.39 -0.37 16.43
C THR A 103 -12.06 -0.52 15.69
N TRP A 104 -11.32 0.58 15.62
CA TRP A 104 -9.96 0.61 15.12
C TRP A 104 -8.94 0.24 16.19
N THR A 105 -7.95 -0.56 15.80
CA THR A 105 -6.78 -0.90 16.62
C THR A 105 -5.52 -0.68 15.81
N ILE A 106 -4.46 -0.18 16.45
CA ILE A 106 -3.16 0.01 15.80
C ILE A 106 -2.06 -0.57 16.67
N LEU A 107 -1.06 -1.18 16.05
CA LEU A 107 0.14 -1.69 16.73
C LEU A 107 1.36 -1.70 15.80
N ARG A 108 2.54 -1.54 16.39
CA ARG A 108 3.82 -1.70 15.66
C ARG A 108 3.99 -3.15 15.20
N HIS A 109 4.19 -3.37 13.91
CA HIS A 109 4.28 -4.71 13.32
C HIS A 109 5.64 -4.96 12.61
N LYS A 110 6.71 -5.11 13.39
CA LYS A 110 8.10 -5.23 12.90
C LYS A 110 8.32 -6.35 11.88
N ALA A 111 7.61 -7.46 12.03
CA ALA A 111 7.72 -8.57 11.08
C ALA A 111 7.29 -8.22 9.65
N GLN A 112 6.57 -7.10 9.44
CA GLN A 112 6.11 -6.67 8.12
C GLN A 112 6.99 -5.61 7.46
N ASP A 113 7.99 -5.04 8.15
CA ASP A 113 8.78 -3.94 7.58
C ASP A 113 9.38 -4.31 6.22
N SER A 114 10.09 -5.44 6.16
CA SER A 114 10.76 -5.88 4.94
C SER A 114 9.86 -6.66 3.98
N SER A 115 8.84 -7.37 4.46
CA SER A 115 7.92 -8.11 3.57
C SER A 115 6.97 -7.17 2.84
N LEU A 116 6.41 -6.17 3.54
CA LEU A 116 5.52 -5.19 2.92
C LEU A 116 6.29 -4.30 1.94
N ALA A 117 7.51 -3.87 2.28
CA ALA A 117 8.36 -3.11 1.37
C ALA A 117 8.61 -3.86 0.05
N ARG A 118 8.93 -5.17 0.11
CA ARG A 118 9.08 -6.01 -1.08
C ARG A 118 7.78 -6.14 -1.86
N ARG A 119 6.65 -6.36 -1.16
CA ARG A 119 5.34 -6.46 -1.82
C ARG A 119 4.97 -5.18 -2.57
N ILE A 120 5.25 -4.00 -2.02
CA ILE A 120 5.05 -2.72 -2.73
C ILE A 120 5.91 -2.64 -3.99
N ALA A 121 7.19 -3.05 -3.92
CA ALA A 121 8.04 -3.10 -5.11
C ALA A 121 7.53 -4.08 -6.16
N ASP A 122 7.04 -5.25 -5.75
CA ASP A 122 6.42 -6.24 -6.64
C ASP A 122 5.15 -5.69 -7.30
N LEU A 123 4.32 -4.96 -6.56
CA LEU A 123 3.13 -4.27 -7.09
C LEU A 123 3.51 -3.24 -8.13
N HIS A 124 4.55 -2.43 -7.87
CA HIS A 124 5.09 -1.50 -8.84
C HIS A 124 5.60 -2.17 -10.10
N ASP A 125 6.30 -3.30 -9.96
CA ASP A 125 6.78 -4.04 -11.11
C ASP A 125 5.61 -4.58 -11.92
N GLY A 126 4.66 -5.27 -11.28
CA GLY A 126 3.52 -5.92 -11.93
C GLY A 126 2.51 -4.97 -12.58
N ASN A 127 2.26 -3.79 -11.98
CA ASN A 127 1.30 -2.81 -12.50
C ASN A 127 1.90 -1.88 -13.57
N GLY A 128 3.16 -2.07 -13.98
CA GLY A 128 3.73 -1.31 -15.09
C GLY A 128 3.70 0.20 -14.81
N GLN A 129 3.25 1.00 -15.77
CA GLN A 129 3.20 2.47 -15.65
C GLN A 129 1.87 2.99 -15.05
N ASP A 130 1.04 2.11 -14.48
CA ASP A 130 -0.21 2.53 -13.86
C ASP A 130 0.05 3.41 -12.63
N PRO A 131 -0.70 4.52 -12.45
CA PRO A 131 -0.48 5.41 -11.32
C PRO A 131 -0.93 4.78 -10.00
N THR A 132 -0.27 5.13 -8.90
CA THR A 132 -0.76 4.80 -7.55
C THR A 132 -2.07 5.54 -7.27
N SER A 133 -3.00 4.99 -6.48
CA SER A 133 -2.91 3.73 -5.72
C SER A 133 -3.23 2.49 -6.58
N PHE A 134 -2.39 1.46 -6.51
CA PHE A 134 -2.66 0.19 -7.18
C PHE A 134 -3.87 -0.52 -6.59
N LEU A 135 -4.59 -1.27 -7.43
CA LEU A 135 -5.70 -2.12 -7.00
C LEU A 135 -5.48 -3.54 -7.52
N GLU A 136 -5.34 -4.50 -6.61
CA GLU A 136 -5.37 -5.93 -6.94
C GLU A 136 -6.61 -6.59 -6.35
N ASP A 137 -7.51 -7.05 -7.21
CA ASP A 137 -8.72 -7.80 -6.82
C ASP A 137 -8.49 -9.31 -6.93
N HIS A 138 -8.12 -9.95 -5.82
CA HIS A 138 -7.89 -11.39 -5.74
C HIS A 138 -9.18 -12.21 -5.72
N ILE A 139 -10.37 -11.57 -5.63
CA ILE A 139 -11.67 -12.25 -5.76
C ILE A 139 -11.94 -12.54 -7.24
N LYS A 140 -11.61 -11.60 -8.12
CA LYS A 140 -11.75 -11.74 -9.59
C LYS A 140 -10.51 -12.35 -10.25
N GLY A 141 -9.40 -12.40 -9.53
CA GLY A 141 -8.10 -12.84 -10.02
C GLY A 141 -7.27 -11.66 -10.53
N VAL A 142 -5.95 -11.75 -10.34
CA VAL A 142 -5.00 -10.70 -10.69
C VAL A 142 -4.17 -11.14 -11.89
N ILE A 143 -4.07 -10.29 -12.92
CA ILE A 143 -3.24 -10.54 -14.10
C ILE A 143 -2.42 -9.28 -14.41
N HIS A 144 -1.10 -9.43 -14.46
CA HIS A 144 -0.16 -8.39 -14.85
C HIS A 144 0.26 -8.54 -16.31
N TYR A 145 -0.13 -7.58 -17.16
CA TYR A 145 0.11 -7.68 -18.61
C TYR A 145 1.45 -7.06 -19.06
N ALA A 146 1.97 -6.08 -18.31
CA ALA A 146 3.13 -5.29 -18.72
C ALA A 146 4.02 -4.92 -17.53
N PRO A 147 4.78 -5.89 -16.96
CA PRO A 147 5.65 -5.57 -15.85
C PRO A 147 6.77 -4.60 -16.27
N ARG A 148 7.18 -3.69 -15.38
CA ARG A 148 8.22 -2.68 -15.68
C ARG A 148 9.56 -3.31 -16.04
N SER A 149 9.90 -4.40 -15.36
CA SER A 149 11.13 -5.15 -15.57
C SER A 149 11.14 -6.02 -16.84
N ARG A 150 10.05 -6.02 -17.64
CA ARG A 150 9.96 -6.84 -18.86
C ARG A 150 11.05 -6.44 -19.85
N LYS A 151 12.15 -7.20 -19.86
CA LYS A 151 13.20 -7.09 -20.86
C LYS A 151 12.59 -7.44 -22.22
N ILE A 152 12.58 -6.48 -23.15
CA ILE A 152 12.34 -6.78 -24.56
C ILE A 152 13.45 -7.75 -24.99
N PRO A 153 13.14 -8.90 -25.61
CA PRO A 153 14.17 -9.74 -26.21
C PRO A 153 14.96 -8.88 -27.19
N VAL A 154 16.25 -8.68 -26.95
CA VAL A 154 17.15 -8.14 -27.95
C VAL A 154 17.14 -9.14 -29.10
N VAL A 155 16.44 -8.82 -30.19
CA VAL A 155 16.59 -9.55 -31.44
C VAL A 155 17.99 -9.20 -31.93
N THR A 156 18.97 -10.03 -31.59
CA THR A 156 20.24 -10.07 -32.30
C THR A 156 19.95 -10.53 -33.71
N SER A 157 19.78 -9.58 -34.62
CA SER A 157 19.88 -9.83 -36.06
C SER A 157 21.31 -10.29 -36.33
N GLU A 158 21.53 -11.60 -36.38
CA GLU A 158 22.73 -12.17 -36.97
C GLU A 158 22.68 -11.83 -38.47
N ASN A 159 23.48 -10.84 -38.85
CA ASN A 159 23.82 -10.61 -40.24
C ASN A 159 24.65 -11.81 -40.71
N HIS A 160 24.02 -12.71 -41.45
CA HIS A 160 24.77 -13.65 -42.29
C HIS A 160 25.28 -12.90 -43.52
N ALA A 161 26.60 -12.99 -43.70
CA ALA A 161 27.38 -12.50 -44.83
C ALA A 161 27.01 -13.19 -46.15
#